data_AF-A0A2K3IZ71-F1
#
_entry.id   AF-A0A2K3IZ71-F1
#
_cell.length_a   1.000
_cell.length_b   1.000
_cell.length_c   1.000
_cell.angle_alpha   90.00
_cell.angle_beta   90.00
_cell.angle_gamma   90.00
#
_symmetry.space_group_name_H-M   'P 1'
#
loop_
_entity.id
_entity.type
_entity.pdbx_description
1 polymer ?
#
loop_
_entity_poly.entity_id
_entity_poly.type
_entity_poly.pdbx_seq_one_letter_code
_entity_poly.pdbx_strand_id
1 'polypeptide(L)'
;MGQPLTLTGLETLLTQRFEEGFLSLRDLPQPSLFKDMDKATERIASAIKNREKITIIGDYDVDGVTSTTLMKLFFDEISYPIEWIIPNRFRDGYGLSTNIIPRIIGTDLAITVDNGISAVYAAQLC
;
A
#
# COMPACT_ATOMS: atom_id res chain seq x y z
N MET A 1 -8.05 -26.94 -23.62
CA MET A 1 -8.10 -25.54 -24.09
C MET A 1 -9.52 -25.05 -23.88
N GLY A 2 -9.73 -24.03 -23.05
CA GLY A 2 -11.08 -23.48 -22.81
C GLY A 2 -11.61 -22.78 -24.07
N GLN A 3 -12.92 -22.84 -24.30
CA GLN A 3 -13.55 -22.06 -25.37
C GLN A 3 -13.25 -20.57 -25.19
N PRO A 4 -12.96 -19.83 -26.27
CA PRO A 4 -12.76 -18.39 -26.19
C PRO A 4 -14.04 -17.69 -25.74
N LEU A 5 -13.89 -16.73 -24.82
CA LEU A 5 -14.99 -15.95 -24.26
C LEU A 5 -15.59 -15.02 -25.33
N THR A 6 -16.92 -15.08 -25.49
CA THR A 6 -17.66 -14.13 -26.33
C THR A 6 -17.87 -12.81 -25.56
N LEU A 7 -18.13 -11.71 -26.28
CA LEU A 7 -18.46 -10.42 -25.66
C LEU A 7 -19.67 -10.54 -24.72
N THR A 8 -20.72 -11.24 -25.14
CA THR A 8 -21.91 -11.51 -24.32
C THR A 8 -21.59 -12.35 -23.08
N GLY A 9 -20.68 -13.32 -23.22
CA GLY A 9 -20.20 -14.12 -22.08
C GLY A 9 -19.41 -13.28 -21.08
N LEU A 10 -18.58 -12.34 -21.56
CA LEU A 10 -17.84 -11.41 -20.71
C LEU A 10 -18.78 -10.45 -19.99
N GLU A 11 -19.75 -9.88 -20.70
CA GLU A 11 -20.77 -8.99 -20.14
C GLU A 11 -21.57 -9.68 -19.03
N THR A 12 -22.01 -10.92 -19.27
CA THR A 12 -22.71 -11.73 -18.26
C THR A 12 -21.86 -11.93 -17.00
N LEU A 13 -20.58 -12.30 -17.15
CA LEU A 13 -19.67 -12.49 -16.01
C LEU A 13 -19.41 -11.21 -15.23
N LEU A 14 -19.28 -10.06 -15.93
CA LEU A 14 -19.04 -8.78 -15.28
C LEU A 14 -20.29 -8.32 -14.52
N THR A 15 -21.49 -8.43 -15.10
CA THR A 15 -22.73 -8.05 -14.43
C THR A 15 -22.97 -8.90 -13.17
N GLN A 16 -22.77 -10.22 -13.24
CA GLN A 16 -22.92 -11.11 -12.09
C GLN A 16 -21.99 -10.77 -10.92
N ARG A 17 -20.78 -10.23 -11.19
CA ARG A 17 -19.86 -9.77 -10.13
C ARG A 17 -20.38 -8.58 -9.32
N PHE A 18 -21.38 -7.87 -9.84
CA PHE A 18 -22.02 -6.75 -9.15
C PHE A 18 -23.43 -7.10 -8.65
N GLU A 19 -23.94 -8.31 -8.91
CA GLU A 19 -25.24 -8.78 -8.37
C GLU A 19 -25.08 -9.28 -6.92
N GLU A 20 -23.92 -9.83 -6.57
CA GLU A 20 -23.53 -10.18 -5.21
C GLU A 20 -22.23 -9.45 -4.86
N GLY A 21 -22.24 -8.53 -3.88
CA GLY A 21 -21.04 -7.80 -3.49
C GLY A 21 -21.26 -6.58 -2.61
N PHE A 22 -20.20 -5.75 -2.51
CA PHE A 22 -20.15 -4.55 -1.69
C PHE A 22 -20.74 -3.35 -2.43
N LEU A 23 -22.08 -3.24 -2.43
CA LEU A 23 -22.82 -2.22 -3.20
C LEU A 23 -22.78 -0.82 -2.57
N SER A 24 -22.32 -0.73 -1.33
CA SER A 24 -22.14 0.51 -0.59
C SER A 24 -20.96 0.40 0.38
N LEU A 25 -20.45 1.54 0.86
CA LEU A 25 -19.30 1.58 1.76
C LEU A 25 -19.50 0.75 3.05
N ARG A 26 -20.74 0.66 3.54
CA ARG A 26 -21.09 -0.15 4.73
C ARG A 26 -20.99 -1.65 4.48
N ASP A 27 -21.01 -2.08 3.22
CA ASP A 27 -20.93 -3.49 2.87
C ASP A 27 -19.47 -3.95 2.88
N LEU A 28 -18.50 -3.03 2.74
CA LEU A 28 -17.07 -3.36 2.70
C LEU A 28 -16.66 -4.21 3.92
N PRO A 29 -15.80 -5.22 3.72
CA PRO A 29 -15.28 -6.02 4.82
C PRO A 29 -14.57 -5.16 5.84
N GLN A 30 -14.64 -5.55 7.11
CA GLN A 30 -13.85 -4.92 8.15
C GLN A 30 -12.36 -5.05 7.82
N PRO A 31 -11.55 -3.97 7.92
CA PRO A 31 -10.11 -4.05 7.64
C PRO A 31 -9.37 -5.10 8.48
N SER A 32 -9.85 -5.42 9.68
CA SER A 32 -9.29 -6.48 10.54
C SER A 32 -9.32 -7.87 9.91
N LEU A 33 -10.10 -8.08 8.84
CA LEU A 33 -10.12 -9.34 8.09
C LEU A 33 -8.90 -9.51 7.18
N PHE A 34 -8.14 -8.44 6.89
CA PHE A 34 -6.87 -8.57 6.19
C PHE A 34 -5.87 -9.33 7.06
N LYS A 35 -5.14 -10.25 6.42
CA LYS A 35 -4.08 -11.01 7.09
C LYS A 35 -3.09 -10.05 7.75
N ASP A 36 -2.80 -10.31 9.03
CA ASP A 36 -1.84 -9.57 9.84
C ASP A 36 -2.15 -8.07 10.05
N MET A 37 -3.39 -7.63 9.81
CA MET A 37 -3.79 -6.23 10.02
C MET A 37 -3.58 -5.78 11.47
N ASP A 38 -3.95 -6.62 12.44
CA ASP A 38 -3.76 -6.31 13.86
C ASP A 38 -2.27 -6.13 14.19
N LYS A 39 -1.40 -7.00 13.67
CA LYS A 39 0.07 -6.89 13.86
C LYS A 39 0.62 -5.60 13.26
N ALA A 40 0.17 -5.24 12.06
CA ALA A 40 0.62 -4.02 11.38
C ALA A 40 0.19 -2.76 12.13
N THR A 41 -1.07 -2.69 12.55
CA THR A 41 -1.61 -1.55 13.30
C THR A 41 -0.97 -1.41 14.68
N GLU A 42 -0.73 -2.52 15.40
CA GLU A 42 0.02 -2.53 16.66
C GLU A 42 1.46 -2.02 16.50
N ARG A 43 2.16 -2.44 15.44
CA ARG A 43 3.53 -1.98 15.15
C ARG A 43 3.58 -0.47 14.87
N ILE A 44 2.61 0.06 14.13
CA ILE A 44 2.49 1.49 13.83
C ILE A 44 2.13 2.28 15.10
N ALA A 45 1.18 1.79 15.90
CA ALA A 45 0.82 2.42 17.16
C ALA A 45 2.00 2.47 18.15
N SER A 46 2.81 1.40 18.19
CA SER A 46 4.06 1.37 18.96
C SER A 46 5.08 2.39 18.46
N ALA A 47 5.29 2.50 17.14
CA ALA A 47 6.17 3.52 16.55
C ALA A 47 5.75 4.94 16.94
N ILE A 48 4.45 5.21 16.87
CA ILE A 48 3.88 6.51 17.25
C ILE A 48 4.16 6.79 18.73
N LYS A 49 3.87 5.83 19.62
CA LYS A 49 4.10 5.95 21.06
C LYS A 49 5.58 6.17 21.40
N ASN A 50 6.48 5.49 20.69
CA ASN A 50 7.92 5.55 20.92
C ASN A 50 8.60 6.72 20.19
N ARG A 51 7.84 7.52 19.42
CA ARG A 51 8.37 8.63 18.59
C ARG A 51 9.45 8.17 17.59
N GLU A 52 9.26 6.98 17.04
CA GLU A 52 10.11 6.41 15.98
C GLU A 52 10.04 7.24 14.69
N LYS A 53 11.10 7.26 13.89
CA LYS A 53 11.05 7.90 12.57
C LYS A 53 10.34 6.97 11.57
N ILE A 54 9.19 7.41 11.07
CA ILE A 54 8.40 6.67 10.08
C ILE A 54 8.62 7.24 8.67
N THR A 55 8.86 6.36 7.70
CA THR A 55 8.95 6.72 6.27
C THR A 55 7.94 5.93 5.44
N ILE A 56 7.09 6.63 4.68
CA ILE A 56 6.16 6.04 3.73
C ILE A 56 6.83 5.87 2.37
N ILE A 57 6.69 4.72 1.74
CA ILE A 57 7.28 4.39 0.44
C ILE A 57 6.13 4.06 -0.51
N GLY A 58 5.78 5.03 -1.35
CA GLY A 58 4.73 4.87 -2.35
C GLY A 58 5.22 4.29 -3.67
N ASP A 59 4.32 4.24 -4.63
CA ASP A 59 4.63 4.07 -6.04
C ASP A 59 4.35 5.35 -6.84
N TYR A 60 4.88 5.42 -8.06
CA TYR A 60 4.82 6.61 -8.92
C TYR A 60 3.51 6.76 -9.69
N ASP A 61 2.65 5.75 -9.71
CA ASP A 61 1.37 5.83 -10.39
C ASP A 61 0.29 6.50 -9.51
N VAL A 62 -0.94 6.56 -10.04
CA VAL A 62 -2.03 7.28 -9.36
C VAL A 62 -2.40 6.63 -8.03
N ASP A 63 -2.39 5.29 -7.93
CA ASP A 63 -2.77 4.61 -6.70
C ASP A 63 -1.67 4.80 -5.63
N GLY A 64 -0.40 4.64 -6.01
CA GLY A 64 0.73 4.87 -5.13
C GLY A 64 0.84 6.31 -4.60
N VAL A 65 0.65 7.32 -5.45
CA VAL A 65 0.68 8.73 -5.03
C VAL A 65 -0.52 9.07 -4.15
N THR A 66 -1.71 8.58 -4.49
CA THR A 66 -2.93 8.84 -3.70
C THR A 66 -2.85 8.17 -2.34
N SER A 67 -2.42 6.91 -2.29
CA SER A 67 -2.22 6.16 -1.04
C SER A 67 -1.17 6.81 -0.14
N THR A 68 -0.06 7.30 -0.71
CA THR A 68 0.96 8.04 0.06
C THR A 68 0.41 9.34 0.64
N THR A 69 -0.39 10.05 -0.16
CA THR A 69 -1.03 11.31 0.28
C THR A 69 -2.03 11.04 1.40
N LEU A 70 -2.83 9.98 1.30
CA LEU A 70 -3.78 9.59 2.34
C LEU A 70 -3.07 9.29 3.67
N MET A 71 -1.95 8.57 3.62
CA MET A 71 -1.11 8.32 4.81
C MET A 71 -0.59 9.64 5.40
N LYS A 72 -0.07 10.54 4.56
CA LYS A 72 0.43 11.85 5.02
C LYS A 72 -0.66 12.68 5.70
N LEU A 73 -1.85 12.73 5.12
CA LEU A 73 -2.99 13.45 5.70
C LEU A 73 -3.41 12.87 7.05
N PHE A 74 -3.46 11.54 7.18
CA PHE A 74 -3.74 10.89 8.46
C PHE A 74 -2.69 11.24 9.53
N PHE A 75 -1.41 11.17 9.18
CA PHE A 75 -0.33 11.49 10.13
C PHE A 75 -0.32 12.98 10.52
N ASP A 76 -0.71 13.87 9.61
CA ASP A 76 -0.90 15.30 9.91
C ASP A 76 -2.05 15.55 10.88
N GLU A 77 -3.18 14.87 10.71
CA GLU A 77 -4.34 14.97 11.62
C GLU A 77 -3.96 14.61 13.07
N ILE A 78 -3.09 13.61 13.25
CA ILE A 78 -2.58 13.22 14.58
C ILE A 78 -1.31 13.98 15.00
N SER A 79 -0.89 14.98 14.22
CA SER A 79 0.29 15.82 14.48
C SER A 79 1.58 15.02 14.68
N TYR A 80 1.77 13.97 13.88
CA TYR A 80 2.95 13.11 13.95
C TYR A 80 3.78 13.22 12.66
N PRO A 81 5.07 13.63 12.75
CA PRO A 81 5.88 13.87 11.58
C PRO A 81 6.28 12.55 10.90
N ILE A 82 6.16 12.52 9.58
CA ILE A 82 6.63 11.42 8.74
C ILE A 82 7.46 11.94 7.56
N GLU A 83 8.33 11.08 7.04
CA GLU A 83 8.92 11.26 5.72
C GLU A 83 8.17 10.40 4.70
N TRP A 84 8.29 10.75 3.42
CA TRP A 84 7.71 9.94 2.34
C TRP A 84 8.60 9.97 1.11
N ILE A 85 8.55 8.88 0.34
CA ILE A 85 9.34 8.65 -0.87
C ILE A 85 8.40 8.17 -1.96
N ILE A 86 8.35 8.92 -3.06
CA ILE A 86 7.85 8.43 -4.35
C ILE A 86 9.07 8.11 -5.23
N PRO A 87 9.21 6.87 -5.73
CA PRO A 87 10.33 6.50 -6.60
C PRO A 87 10.19 7.15 -7.98
N ASN A 88 11.31 7.43 -8.63
CA ASN A 88 11.31 7.72 -10.06
C ASN A 88 11.35 6.39 -10.84
N ARG A 89 10.30 6.09 -11.61
CA ARG A 89 10.18 4.83 -12.37
C ARG A 89 11.43 4.46 -13.18
N PHE A 90 12.08 5.44 -13.81
CA PHE A 90 13.19 5.19 -14.73
C PHE A 90 14.54 5.08 -14.02
N ARG A 91 14.73 5.82 -12.92
CA ARG A 91 15.99 5.85 -12.17
C ARG A 91 16.03 4.84 -11.04
N ASP A 92 14.93 4.74 -10.30
CA ASP A 92 14.84 3.98 -9.06
C ASP A 92 14.17 2.62 -9.27
N GLY A 93 13.32 2.51 -10.29
CA GLY A 93 12.48 1.33 -10.54
C GLY A 93 11.12 1.45 -9.86
N TYR A 94 10.52 0.31 -9.50
CA TYR A 94 9.18 0.21 -8.94
C TYR A 94 9.21 0.05 -7.42
N GLY A 95 8.43 0.87 -6.69
CA GLY A 95 8.26 0.79 -5.23
C GLY A 95 9.56 0.69 -4.42
N LEU A 96 9.53 -0.14 -3.37
CA LEU A 96 10.70 -0.53 -2.58
C LEU A 96 11.68 -1.37 -3.43
N SER A 97 12.72 -0.70 -3.94
CA SER A 97 13.83 -1.31 -4.66
C SER A 97 15.16 -1.04 -3.94
N THR A 98 16.21 -1.79 -4.30
CA THR A 98 17.57 -1.56 -3.78
C THR A 98 18.08 -0.15 -4.04
N ASN A 99 17.62 0.50 -5.11
CA ASN A 99 18.02 1.84 -5.48
C ASN A 99 17.41 2.92 -4.58
N ILE A 100 16.28 2.63 -3.92
CA ILE A 100 15.65 3.58 -3.01
C ILE A 100 16.24 3.53 -1.60
N ILE A 101 16.83 2.40 -1.20
CA ILE A 101 17.32 2.18 0.17
C ILE A 101 18.25 3.29 0.64
N PRO A 102 19.20 3.81 -0.16
CA PRO A 102 20.05 4.93 0.25
C PRO A 102 19.28 6.24 0.57
N ARG A 103 18.02 6.36 0.13
CA ARG A 103 17.13 7.50 0.44
C ARG A 103 16.37 7.31 1.76
N ILE A 104 16.37 6.10 2.33
CA ILE A 104 15.71 5.78 3.60
C ILE A 104 16.73 6.03 4.72
N ILE A 105 16.78 7.27 5.24
CA ILE A 105 17.83 7.71 6.16
C ILE A 105 17.30 7.83 7.58
N GLY A 106 17.86 7.03 8.50
CA GLY A 106 17.55 7.09 9.93
C GLY A 106 16.12 6.68 10.28
N THR A 107 15.47 5.92 9.40
CA THR A 107 14.10 5.43 9.54
C THR A 107 14.07 4.22 10.48
N ASP A 108 13.17 4.24 11.45
CA ASP A 108 12.90 3.13 12.38
C ASP A 108 11.77 2.22 11.87
N LEU A 109 10.82 2.79 11.12
CA LEU A 109 9.71 2.07 10.49
C LEU A 109 9.46 2.54 9.05
N ALA A 110 9.66 1.64 8.09
CA ALA A 110 9.26 1.86 6.71
C ALA A 110 7.87 1.25 6.45
N ILE A 111 6.99 1.98 5.76
CA ILE A 111 5.66 1.50 5.38
C ILE A 111 5.51 1.64 3.86
N THR A 112 5.38 0.52 3.14
CA THR A 112 5.12 0.54 1.70
C THR A 112 3.61 0.66 1.44
N VAL A 113 3.23 1.50 0.48
CA VAL A 113 1.85 1.59 -0.04
C VAL A 113 1.84 1.38 -1.54
N ASP A 114 0.92 0.57 -2.04
CA ASP A 114 0.82 0.16 -3.46
C ASP A 114 2.09 -0.51 -4.02
N ASN A 115 2.93 -1.09 -3.15
CA ASN A 115 4.10 -1.86 -3.56
C ASN A 115 4.60 -2.78 -2.42
N GLY A 116 5.74 -3.45 -2.63
CA GLY A 116 6.49 -4.15 -1.57
C GLY A 116 6.29 -5.66 -1.50
N ILE A 117 5.19 -6.22 -2.02
CA ILE A 117 4.89 -7.66 -1.89
C ILE A 117 5.96 -8.58 -2.51
N SER A 118 6.66 -8.10 -3.55
CA SER A 118 7.74 -8.83 -4.23
C SER A 118 9.14 -8.31 -3.86
N ALA A 119 9.24 -7.32 -2.97
CA ALA A 119 10.49 -6.63 -2.61
C ALA A 119 11.35 -7.42 -1.59
N VAL A 120 11.41 -8.74 -1.73
CA VAL A 120 12.05 -9.64 -0.75
C VAL A 120 13.52 -9.29 -0.53
N TYR A 121 14.27 -9.06 -1.61
CA TYR A 121 15.70 -8.73 -1.49
C TYR A 121 15.92 -7.32 -0.91
N ALA A 122 15.13 -6.33 -1.33
CA ALA A 122 15.24 -4.98 -0.78
C ALA A 122 14.89 -4.96 0.73
N ALA A 123 13.89 -5.73 1.16
CA ALA A 123 13.53 -5.86 2.57
C ALA A 123 14.64 -6.51 3.42
N GLN A 124 15.53 -7.32 2.85
CA GLN A 124 16.67 -7.90 3.56
C GLN A 124 17.83 -6.91 3.77
N LEU A 125 17.83 -5.80 3.04
CA LEU A 125 18.85 -4.77 3.11
C LEU A 125 18.47 -3.60 4.04
N CYS A 126 17.23 -3.61 4.55
CA CYS A 126 16.73 -2.70 5.57
C CYS A 126 16.98 -3.28 6.96
#